data_AF-A0A351GF75-F1
#
_entry.id   AF-A0A351GF75-F1
#
_cell.length_a   1.000
_cell.length_b   1.000
_cell.length_c   1.000
_cell.angle_alpha   90.00
_cell.angle_beta   90.00
_cell.angle_gamma   90.00
#
_symmetry.space_group_name_H-M   'P 1'
#
loop_
_entity.id
_entity.type
_entity.pdbx_description
1 polymer ?
#
loop_
_entity_poly.entity_id
_entity_poly.type
_entity_poly.pdbx_seq_one_letter_code
_entity_poly.pdbx_strand_id
1 'polypeptide(L)'
;MDKKTTIYNAALQLIRDQKVEELTIELLSQSSGLSEEEILATSGDIASTLDMVIAMRWELHYQQSQHILQNPHPLQNLLAHDTAIINNINNFILAVGSKATLGRTACQVLTQAKLEMPKYYQKILDSKQYLLPETIQDSELYSQFITHSMFFLTTKNLTNVLHAETTESEVTQQIIESLFPKAVLDY
;
A
#
# COMPACT_ATOMS: atom_id res chain seq x y z
N MET A 1 -15.28 1.49 -21.05
CA MET A 1 -14.58 1.91 -19.82
C MET A 1 -14.97 3.36 -19.57
N ASP A 2 -15.35 3.73 -18.35
CA ASP A 2 -15.74 5.13 -18.07
C ASP A 2 -14.50 6.06 -18.13
N LYS A 3 -14.73 7.36 -18.36
CA LYS A 3 -13.66 8.36 -18.53
C LYS A 3 -12.73 8.44 -17.31
N LYS A 4 -13.30 8.31 -16.10
CA LYS A 4 -12.55 8.37 -14.83
C LYS A 4 -11.55 7.21 -14.75
N THR A 5 -12.01 5.99 -15.06
CA THR A 5 -11.17 4.79 -15.13
C THR A 5 -10.11 4.89 -16.23
N THR A 6 -10.43 5.50 -17.37
CA THR A 6 -9.46 5.75 -18.44
C THR A 6 -8.34 6.70 -18.01
N ILE A 7 -8.69 7.83 -17.37
CA ILE A 7 -7.71 8.79 -16.85
C ILE A 7 -6.84 8.14 -15.75
N TYR A 8 -7.47 7.38 -14.85
CA TYR A 8 -6.76 6.64 -13.81
C TYR A 8 -5.72 5.67 -14.38
N ASN A 9 -6.11 4.85 -15.35
CA ASN A 9 -5.20 3.86 -15.95
C ASN A 9 -4.04 4.54 -16.69
N ALA A 10 -4.30 5.65 -17.39
CA ALA A 10 -3.27 6.45 -18.04
C ALA A 10 -2.29 7.05 -17.03
N ALA A 11 -2.80 7.69 -15.97
CA ALA A 11 -1.99 8.25 -14.89
C ALA A 11 -1.12 7.16 -14.24
N LEU A 12 -1.72 6.01 -13.92
CA LEU A 12 -1.02 4.88 -13.30
C LEU A 12 0.09 4.33 -14.20
N GLN A 13 -0.16 4.23 -15.51
CA GLN A 13 0.83 3.75 -16.46
C GLN A 13 2.02 4.72 -16.56
N LEU A 14 1.74 6.03 -16.69
CA LEU A 14 2.77 7.07 -16.72
C LEU A 14 3.63 7.08 -15.46
N ILE A 15 3.01 6.91 -14.29
CA ILE A 15 3.69 6.82 -12.99
C ILE A 15 4.58 5.56 -12.92
N ARG A 16 4.09 4.42 -13.43
CA ARG A 16 4.82 3.13 -13.41
C ARG A 16 6.01 3.10 -14.34
N ASP A 17 5.89 3.72 -15.50
CA ASP A 17 6.96 3.69 -16.50
C ASP A 17 8.18 4.52 -16.07
N GLN A 18 8.08 5.28 -14.96
CA GLN A 18 9.14 6.13 -14.39
C GLN A 18 9.73 7.14 -15.39
N LYS A 19 9.03 7.38 -16.51
CA LYS A 19 9.51 8.26 -17.59
C LYS A 19 9.25 9.74 -17.32
N VAL A 20 8.55 10.07 -16.23
CA VAL A 20 8.05 11.42 -15.96
C VAL A 20 8.27 11.79 -14.51
N GLU A 21 9.01 12.87 -14.29
CA GLU A 21 9.19 13.50 -12.97
C GLU A 21 7.89 14.17 -12.49
N GLU A 22 7.05 14.59 -13.44
CA GLU A 22 5.79 15.27 -13.19
C GLU A 22 4.68 14.82 -14.16
N LEU A 23 3.47 14.69 -13.63
CA LEU A 23 2.28 14.37 -14.40
C LEU A 23 1.66 15.67 -14.93
N THR A 24 1.38 15.75 -16.23
CA THR A 24 0.72 16.90 -16.85
C THR A 24 -0.55 16.48 -17.60
N ILE A 25 -1.45 17.44 -17.86
CA ILE A 25 -2.71 17.18 -18.57
C ILE A 25 -2.42 16.76 -20.01
N GLU A 26 -1.42 17.36 -20.64
CA GLU A 26 -0.93 16.97 -21.97
C GLU A 26 -0.48 15.50 -22.00
N LEU A 27 0.34 15.07 -21.03
CA LEU A 27 0.80 13.68 -20.94
C LEU A 27 -0.37 12.72 -20.72
N LEU A 28 -1.32 13.10 -19.87
CA LEU A 28 -2.53 12.31 -19.65
C LEU A 28 -3.38 12.23 -20.92
N SER A 29 -3.51 13.31 -21.68
CA SER A 29 -4.21 13.36 -22.97
C SER A 29 -3.59 12.37 -23.96
N GLN A 30 -2.27 12.44 -24.14
CA GLN A 30 -1.51 11.53 -25.00
C GLN A 30 -1.65 10.06 -24.58
N SER A 31 -1.56 9.78 -23.27
CA SER A 31 -1.61 8.40 -22.76
C SER A 31 -3.03 7.82 -22.72
N SER A 32 -4.06 8.65 -22.54
CA SER A 32 -5.45 8.20 -22.39
C SER A 32 -6.24 8.20 -23.69
N GLY A 33 -5.79 8.98 -24.68
CA GLY A 33 -6.53 9.24 -25.92
C GLY A 33 -7.72 10.19 -25.74
N LEU A 34 -7.89 10.78 -24.56
CA LEU A 34 -8.90 11.82 -24.29
C LEU A 34 -8.31 13.20 -24.56
N SER A 35 -9.13 14.16 -24.97
CA SER A 35 -8.68 15.55 -25.09
C SER A 35 -8.39 16.17 -23.71
N GLU A 36 -7.57 17.21 -23.67
CA GLU A 36 -7.28 17.94 -22.43
C GLU A 36 -8.55 18.52 -21.80
N GLU A 37 -9.48 19.04 -22.60
CA GLU A 37 -10.78 19.54 -22.12
C GLU A 37 -11.60 18.43 -21.45
N GLU A 38 -11.60 17.21 -22.00
CA GLU A 38 -12.31 16.08 -21.39
C GLU A 38 -11.67 15.64 -20.07
N ILE A 39 -10.34 15.70 -19.96
CA ILE A 39 -9.62 15.40 -18.73
C ILE A 39 -9.96 16.45 -17.68
N LEU A 40 -9.82 17.73 -18.02
CA LEU A 40 -10.12 18.84 -17.12
C LEU A 40 -11.59 18.82 -16.65
N ALA A 41 -12.53 18.48 -17.53
CA ALA A 41 -13.94 18.34 -17.17
C ALA A 41 -14.23 17.13 -16.27
N THR A 42 -13.41 16.07 -16.34
CA THR A 42 -13.63 14.81 -15.60
C THR A 42 -12.93 14.81 -14.24
N SER A 43 -11.66 15.21 -14.21
CA SER A 43 -10.81 15.13 -13.01
C SER A 43 -10.40 16.51 -12.48
N GLY A 44 -10.68 17.61 -13.17
CA GLY A 44 -10.23 18.93 -12.76
C GLY A 44 -8.76 19.14 -13.11
N ASP A 45 -7.93 19.44 -12.13
CA ASP A 45 -6.49 19.66 -12.32
C ASP A 45 -5.66 18.40 -12.02
N ILE A 46 -4.33 18.55 -12.07
CA ILE A 46 -3.40 17.46 -11.75
C ILE A 46 -3.50 17.03 -10.29
N ALA A 47 -3.71 17.96 -9.35
CA ALA A 47 -3.85 17.61 -7.95
C ALA A 47 -5.08 16.72 -7.73
N SER A 48 -6.21 17.11 -8.30
CA SER A 48 -7.48 16.38 -8.26
C SER A 48 -7.39 15.04 -9.00
N THR A 49 -6.60 14.98 -10.09
CA THR A 49 -6.30 13.72 -10.79
C THR A 49 -5.47 12.77 -9.91
N LEU A 50 -4.48 13.29 -9.18
CA LEU A 50 -3.67 12.50 -8.25
C LEU A 50 -4.50 12.03 -7.05
N ASP A 51 -5.36 12.88 -6.49
CA ASP A 51 -6.30 12.49 -5.42
C ASP A 51 -7.24 11.36 -5.88
N MET A 52 -7.73 11.44 -7.13
CA MET A 52 -8.51 10.38 -7.74
C MET A 52 -7.71 9.08 -7.86
N VAL A 53 -6.43 9.15 -8.27
CA VAL A 53 -5.55 7.98 -8.36
C VAL A 53 -5.34 7.35 -6.99
N ILE A 54 -5.12 8.16 -5.94
CA ILE A 54 -5.00 7.68 -4.56
C ILE A 54 -6.30 6.95 -4.14
N ALA A 55 -7.46 7.58 -4.33
CA ALA A 55 -8.75 7.02 -3.94
C ALA A 55 -9.02 5.69 -4.65
N MET A 56 -8.80 5.61 -5.97
CA MET A 56 -9.01 4.38 -6.74
C MET A 56 -8.00 3.28 -6.39
N ARG A 57 -6.75 3.64 -6.10
CA ARG A 57 -5.75 2.68 -5.63
C ARG A 57 -6.15 2.07 -4.29
N TRP A 58 -6.73 2.88 -3.40
CA TRP A 58 -7.22 2.42 -2.11
C TRP A 58 -8.46 1.54 -2.24
N GLU A 59 -9.39 1.89 -3.13
CA GLU A 59 -10.54 1.03 -3.42
C GLU A 59 -10.11 -0.34 -3.97
N LEU A 60 -9.11 -0.38 -4.86
CA LEU A 60 -8.58 -1.65 -5.35
C LEU A 60 -7.89 -2.46 -4.24
N HIS A 61 -7.09 -1.81 -3.39
CA HIS A 61 -6.50 -2.43 -2.20
C HIS A 61 -7.57 -3.00 -1.26
N TYR A 62 -8.63 -2.24 -1.02
CA TYR A 62 -9.77 -2.66 -0.22
C TYR A 62 -10.41 -3.93 -0.78
N GLN A 63 -10.72 -3.94 -2.08
CA GLN A 63 -11.33 -5.10 -2.74
C GLN A 63 -10.44 -6.35 -2.65
N GLN A 64 -9.13 -6.18 -2.87
CA GLN A 64 -8.16 -7.27 -2.76
C GLN A 64 -8.05 -7.77 -1.31
N SER A 65 -8.01 -6.87 -0.35
CA SER A 65 -8.00 -7.20 1.08
C SER A 65 -9.25 -7.99 1.46
N GLN A 66 -10.45 -7.57 1.02
CA GLN A 66 -11.70 -8.31 1.28
C GLN A 66 -11.66 -9.74 0.73
N HIS A 67 -11.06 -9.94 -0.45
CA HIS A 67 -10.89 -11.28 -1.00
C HIS A 67 -9.90 -12.12 -0.19
N ILE A 68 -8.78 -11.53 0.24
CA ILE A 68 -7.78 -12.19 1.10
C ILE A 68 -8.39 -12.66 2.42
N LEU A 69 -9.32 -11.89 3.00
CA LEU A 69 -10.01 -12.26 4.24
C LEU A 69 -10.78 -13.58 4.14
N GLN A 70 -11.16 -14.01 2.93
CA GLN A 70 -11.91 -15.24 2.66
C GLN A 70 -11.00 -16.46 2.47
N ASN A 71 -9.69 -16.25 2.30
CA ASN A 71 -8.73 -17.32 2.01
C ASN A 71 -8.26 -18.06 3.28
N PRO A 72 -7.72 -19.29 3.14
CA PRO A 72 -6.92 -19.91 4.20
C PRO A 72 -5.74 -19.00 4.58
N HIS A 73 -5.47 -18.86 5.88
CA HIS A 73 -4.39 -18.01 6.43
C HIS A 73 -4.51 -16.51 6.07
N PRO A 74 -5.64 -15.84 6.37
CA PRO A 74 -5.90 -14.47 5.94
C PRO A 74 -4.89 -13.46 6.50
N LEU A 75 -4.38 -13.68 7.71
CA LEU A 75 -3.38 -12.80 8.32
C LEU A 75 -2.06 -12.80 7.53
N GLN A 76 -1.52 -13.97 7.21
CA GLN A 76 -0.26 -14.10 6.47
C GLN A 76 -0.39 -13.52 5.05
N ASN A 77 -1.50 -13.80 4.37
CA ASN A 77 -1.76 -13.29 3.04
C ASN A 77 -1.91 -11.77 3.02
N LEU A 78 -2.59 -11.19 4.04
CA LEU A 78 -2.76 -9.75 4.14
C LEU A 78 -1.43 -9.05 4.45
N LEU A 79 -0.63 -9.62 5.35
CA LEU A 79 0.72 -9.13 5.67
C LEU A 79 1.62 -9.10 4.43
N ALA A 80 1.65 -10.18 3.64
CA ALA A 80 2.44 -10.23 2.42
C ALA A 80 1.97 -9.19 1.38
N HIS A 81 0.65 -9.05 1.23
CA HIS A 81 0.04 -8.08 0.32
C HIS A 81 0.38 -6.64 0.70
N ASP A 82 0.19 -6.27 1.97
CA ASP A 82 0.39 -4.91 2.45
C ASP A 82 1.87 -4.53 2.47
N THR A 83 2.73 -5.44 2.92
CA THR A 83 4.20 -5.22 2.93
C THR A 83 4.71 -4.96 1.52
N ALA A 84 4.24 -5.72 0.51
CA ALA A 84 4.64 -5.51 -0.88
C ALA A 84 4.22 -4.13 -1.40
N ILE A 85 3.01 -3.67 -1.05
CA ILE A 85 2.52 -2.34 -1.44
C ILE A 85 3.36 -1.24 -0.78
N ILE A 86 3.60 -1.33 0.53
CA ILE A 86 4.39 -0.35 1.27
C ILE A 86 5.80 -0.25 0.69
N ASN A 87 6.46 -1.38 0.43
CA ASN A 87 7.79 -1.44 -0.20
C ASN A 87 7.84 -0.78 -1.57
N ASN A 88 6.87 -1.10 -2.43
CA ASN A 88 6.81 -0.51 -3.77
C ASN A 88 6.65 1.01 -3.73
N ILE A 89 5.84 1.52 -2.81
CA ILE A 89 5.62 2.97 -2.66
C ILE A 89 6.87 3.64 -2.07
N ASN A 90 7.51 3.05 -1.06
CA ASN A 90 8.76 3.57 -0.51
C ASN A 90 9.87 3.64 -1.57
N ASN A 91 10.05 2.59 -2.37
CA ASN A 91 11.02 2.57 -3.47
C ASN A 91 10.72 3.63 -4.52
N PHE A 92 9.43 3.84 -4.84
CA PHE A 92 9.02 4.91 -5.73
C PHE A 92 9.35 6.31 -5.17
N ILE A 93 9.08 6.56 -3.89
CA ILE A 93 9.44 7.82 -3.22
C ILE A 93 10.96 8.05 -3.25
N LEU A 94 11.75 7.00 -3.08
CA LEU A 94 13.22 7.08 -3.17
C LEU A 94 13.70 7.43 -4.57
N ALA A 95 13.09 6.83 -5.59
CA ALA A 95 13.46 7.07 -7.00
C ALA A 95 13.08 8.48 -7.48
N VAL A 96 11.89 8.95 -7.11
CA VAL A 96 11.33 10.22 -7.60
C VAL A 96 11.65 11.40 -6.67
N GLY A 97 11.99 11.12 -5.42
CA GLY A 97 12.26 12.12 -4.39
C GLY A 97 10.97 12.60 -3.70
N SER A 98 10.97 12.61 -2.37
CA SER A 98 9.78 12.93 -1.55
C SER A 98 9.23 14.36 -1.72
N LYS A 99 10.04 15.28 -2.28
CA LYS A 99 9.62 16.67 -2.54
C LYS A 99 9.02 16.87 -3.92
N ALA A 100 9.20 15.96 -4.87
CA ALA A 100 8.56 16.05 -6.18
C ALA A 100 7.04 15.85 -6.06
N THR A 101 6.24 16.35 -7.01
CA THR A 101 4.77 16.25 -6.98
C THR A 101 4.31 14.80 -6.80
N LEU A 102 4.83 13.88 -7.62
CA LEU A 102 4.53 12.45 -7.52
C LEU A 102 5.05 11.81 -6.22
N GLY A 103 6.21 12.24 -5.72
CA GLY A 103 6.75 11.79 -4.44
C GLY A 103 5.87 12.22 -3.25
N ARG A 104 5.33 13.45 -3.26
CA ARG A 104 4.38 13.93 -2.25
C ARG A 104 3.08 13.13 -2.29
N THR A 105 2.55 12.86 -3.48
CA THR A 105 1.36 11.99 -3.65
C THR A 105 1.61 10.59 -3.07
N ALA A 106 2.77 9.99 -3.36
CA ALA A 106 3.14 8.70 -2.79
C ALA A 106 3.25 8.73 -1.25
N CYS A 107 3.80 9.80 -0.66
CA CYS A 107 3.80 10.01 0.79
C CYS A 107 2.37 10.11 1.37
N GLN A 108 1.44 10.76 0.66
CA GLN A 108 0.03 10.83 1.06
C GLN A 108 -0.62 9.45 1.03
N VAL A 109 -0.33 8.61 0.03
CA VAL A 109 -0.80 7.21 -0.01
C VAL A 109 -0.32 6.44 1.22
N LEU A 110 0.96 6.55 1.59
CA LEU A 110 1.48 5.90 2.79
C LEU A 110 0.81 6.40 4.08
N THR A 111 0.49 7.70 4.14
CA THR A 111 -0.21 8.29 5.29
C THR A 111 -1.62 7.73 5.41
N GLN A 112 -2.35 7.64 4.29
CA GLN A 112 -3.69 7.05 4.25
C GLN A 112 -3.64 5.56 4.62
N ALA A 113 -2.65 4.81 4.11
CA ALA A 113 -2.48 3.40 4.43
C ALA A 113 -2.27 3.16 5.94
N LYS A 114 -1.50 4.02 6.64
CA LYS A 114 -1.36 3.92 8.11
C LYS A 114 -2.68 4.06 8.87
N LEU A 115 -3.63 4.83 8.34
CA LEU A 115 -4.93 5.06 8.97
C LEU A 115 -5.93 3.94 8.67
N GLU A 116 -5.87 3.39 7.46
CA GLU A 116 -6.91 2.50 6.95
C GLU A 116 -6.53 1.00 7.05
N MET A 117 -5.26 0.62 6.89
CA MET A 117 -4.81 -0.78 7.02
C MET A 117 -5.15 -1.44 8.37
N PRO A 118 -5.00 -0.78 9.54
CA PRO A 118 -5.27 -1.41 10.83
C PRO A 118 -6.70 -1.96 10.92
N LYS A 119 -7.67 -1.29 10.29
CA LYS A 119 -9.08 -1.69 10.30
C LYS A 119 -9.30 -3.09 9.71
N TYR A 120 -8.46 -3.53 8.77
CA TYR A 120 -8.58 -4.89 8.19
C TYR A 120 -7.98 -5.95 9.11
N TYR A 121 -6.83 -5.65 9.73
CA TYR A 121 -6.23 -6.53 10.73
C TYR A 121 -7.15 -6.70 11.94
N GLN A 122 -7.77 -5.60 12.41
CA GLN A 122 -8.75 -5.66 13.50
C GLN A 122 -9.89 -6.62 13.16
N LYS A 123 -10.49 -6.53 11.96
CA LYS A 123 -11.53 -7.47 11.51
C LYS A 123 -11.08 -8.92 11.53
N ILE A 124 -9.83 -9.21 11.13
CA ILE A 124 -9.27 -10.57 11.20
C ILE A 124 -9.22 -11.03 12.65
N LEU A 125 -8.60 -10.23 13.52
CA LEU A 125 -8.36 -10.55 14.91
C LEU A 125 -9.68 -10.71 15.69
N ASP A 126 -10.66 -9.86 15.41
CA ASP A 126 -12.03 -9.96 15.94
C ASP A 126 -12.66 -11.30 15.59
N SER A 127 -12.53 -11.73 14.33
CA SER A 127 -13.09 -13.00 13.84
C SER A 127 -12.29 -14.24 14.24
N LYS A 128 -11.01 -14.07 14.57
CA LYS A 128 -10.03 -15.16 14.79
C LYS A 128 -9.17 -14.81 16.00
N GLN A 129 -9.83 -14.77 17.16
CA GLN A 129 -9.23 -14.39 18.45
C GLN A 129 -8.01 -15.25 18.82
N TYR A 130 -7.90 -16.47 18.31
CA TYR A 130 -6.72 -17.33 18.51
C TYR A 130 -5.43 -16.77 17.89
N LEU A 131 -5.52 -15.77 17.01
CA LEU A 131 -4.38 -15.05 16.45
C LEU A 131 -3.87 -13.92 17.36
N LEU A 132 -4.63 -13.56 18.41
CA LEU A 132 -4.18 -12.59 19.39
C LEU A 132 -3.22 -13.25 20.40
N PRO A 133 -2.15 -12.55 20.82
CA PRO A 133 -1.32 -12.99 21.94
C PRO A 133 -2.17 -13.15 23.20
N GLU A 134 -1.90 -14.18 24.01
CA GLU A 134 -2.65 -14.43 25.26
C GLU A 134 -2.66 -13.23 26.21
N THR A 135 -1.62 -12.38 26.14
CA THR A 135 -1.44 -11.19 26.96
C THR A 135 -2.13 -9.94 26.41
N ILE A 136 -2.63 -9.97 25.17
CA ILE A 136 -3.26 -8.82 24.50
C ILE A 136 -4.66 -9.22 24.06
N GLN A 137 -5.68 -8.68 24.72
CA GLN A 137 -7.10 -8.89 24.35
C GLN A 137 -7.70 -7.74 23.54
N ASP A 138 -6.88 -6.73 23.19
CA ASP A 138 -7.31 -5.57 22.42
C ASP A 138 -6.90 -5.72 20.95
N SER A 139 -7.86 -6.11 20.12
CA SER A 139 -7.67 -6.28 18.67
C SER A 139 -7.38 -4.96 17.95
N GLU A 140 -7.90 -3.83 18.44
CA GLU A 140 -7.65 -2.51 17.88
C GLU A 140 -6.20 -2.12 18.09
N LEU A 141 -5.72 -2.19 19.33
CA LEU A 141 -4.33 -1.89 19.68
C LEU A 141 -3.38 -2.82 18.93
N TYR A 142 -3.69 -4.12 18.88
CA TYR A 142 -2.82 -5.07 18.20
C TYR A 142 -2.79 -4.80 16.68
N SER A 143 -3.93 -4.53 16.05
CA SER A 143 -3.99 -4.18 14.62
C SER A 143 -3.14 -2.96 14.23
N GLN A 144 -3.11 -1.95 15.11
CA GLN A 144 -2.27 -0.76 14.98
C GLN A 144 -0.78 -1.15 15.08
N PHE A 145 -0.44 -2.02 16.03
CA PHE A 145 0.92 -2.54 16.19
C PHE A 145 1.40 -3.33 14.97
N ILE A 146 0.55 -4.21 14.40
CA ILE A 146 0.87 -4.95 13.16
C ILE A 146 1.21 -3.97 12.04
N THR A 147 0.32 -3.02 11.81
CA THR A 147 0.48 -2.05 10.72
C THR A 147 1.72 -1.19 10.93
N HIS A 148 1.91 -0.66 12.15
CA HIS A 148 3.07 0.16 12.48
C HIS A 148 4.39 -0.60 12.25
N SER A 149 4.43 -1.89 12.60
CA SER A 149 5.59 -2.75 12.38
C SER A 149 5.94 -2.84 10.90
N MET A 150 4.96 -3.01 10.00
CA MET A 150 5.24 -3.02 8.55
C MET A 150 5.85 -1.69 8.07
N PHE A 151 5.38 -0.55 8.57
CA PHE A 151 5.96 0.74 8.19
C PHE A 151 7.36 0.96 8.76
N PHE A 152 7.65 0.47 9.98
CA PHE A 152 8.98 0.50 10.56
C PHE A 152 9.95 -0.35 9.73
N LEU A 153 9.52 -1.55 9.34
CA LEU A 153 10.33 -2.54 8.63
C LEU A 153 10.67 -2.18 7.18
N THR A 154 10.05 -1.13 6.67
CA THR A 154 10.26 -0.64 5.31
C THR A 154 10.97 0.72 5.29
N THR A 155 11.44 1.20 6.45
CA THR A 155 12.27 2.40 6.53
C THR A 155 13.71 2.09 6.11
N LYS A 156 14.29 3.03 5.34
CA LYS A 156 15.69 3.04 4.84
C LYS A 156 16.78 2.79 5.90
N ASN A 157 16.40 2.79 7.18
CA ASN A 157 17.31 2.54 8.29
C ASN A 157 17.60 1.04 8.48
N LEU A 158 16.77 0.12 7.97
CA LEU A 158 17.07 -1.31 8.03
C LEU A 158 18.27 -1.67 7.18
N THR A 159 18.45 -1.03 6.02
CA THR A 159 19.59 -1.26 5.13
C THR A 159 20.95 -1.00 5.80
N ASN A 160 21.00 -0.22 6.91
CA ASN A 160 22.21 0.02 7.70
C ASN A 160 22.41 -0.95 8.87
N VAL A 161 21.42 -1.78 9.18
CA VAL A 161 21.39 -2.71 10.32
C VAL A 161 21.37 -4.16 9.84
N LEU A 162 20.87 -4.39 8.62
CA LEU A 162 20.86 -5.70 7.98
C LEU A 162 22.25 -6.08 7.48
N HIS A 163 22.61 -7.35 7.68
CA HIS A 163 23.81 -7.91 7.08
C HIS A 163 23.65 -7.93 5.54
N ALA A 164 24.75 -7.75 4.79
CA ALA A 164 24.74 -7.63 3.33
C ALA A 164 24.08 -8.81 2.59
N GLU A 165 23.95 -9.95 3.26
CA GLU A 165 23.35 -11.18 2.74
C GLU A 165 21.86 -11.33 3.07
N THR A 166 21.30 -10.45 3.91
CA THR A 166 19.90 -10.52 4.35
C THR A 166 19.07 -9.48 3.61
N THR A 167 18.00 -9.92 2.95
CA THR A 167 17.07 -9.01 2.28
C THR A 167 16.08 -8.40 3.28
N GLU A 168 15.60 -7.18 3.00
CA GLU A 168 14.54 -6.53 3.80
C GLU A 168 13.27 -7.40 3.88
N SER A 169 13.01 -8.20 2.84
CA SER A 169 11.91 -9.18 2.81
C SER A 169 12.09 -10.31 3.81
N GLU A 170 13.30 -10.87 3.94
CA GLU A 170 13.59 -11.96 4.87
C GLU A 170 13.50 -11.50 6.33
N VAL A 171 13.96 -10.28 6.63
CA VAL A 171 13.85 -9.74 8.00
C VAL A 171 12.42 -9.36 8.33
N THR A 172 11.69 -8.78 7.39
CA THR A 172 10.27 -8.52 7.58
C THR A 172 9.50 -9.81 7.84
N GLN A 173 9.82 -10.87 7.10
CA GLN A 173 9.23 -12.18 7.30
C GLN A 173 9.64 -12.83 8.62
N GLN A 174 10.91 -12.77 9.04
CA GLN A 174 11.35 -13.28 10.34
C GLN A 174 10.68 -12.53 11.50
N ILE A 175 10.49 -11.21 11.38
CA ILE A 175 9.84 -10.42 12.41
C ILE A 175 8.34 -10.73 12.43
N ILE A 176 7.69 -10.82 11.28
CA ILE A 176 6.33 -11.33 11.15
C ILE A 176 6.20 -12.74 11.77
N GLU A 177 7.10 -13.67 11.46
CA GLU A 177 7.10 -15.03 12.01
C GLU A 177 7.41 -15.07 13.51
N SER A 178 8.18 -14.11 14.03
CA SER A 178 8.42 -13.95 15.47
C SER A 178 7.22 -13.33 16.21
N LEU A 179 6.49 -12.42 15.54
CA LEU A 179 5.34 -11.72 16.09
C LEU A 179 4.05 -12.54 15.94
N PHE A 180 3.99 -13.41 14.92
CA PHE A 180 2.90 -14.30 14.60
C PHE A 180 3.45 -15.72 14.37
N PRO A 181 4.00 -16.38 15.41
CA PRO A 181 4.47 -17.74 15.29
C PRO A 181 3.32 -18.62 14.78
N LYS A 182 3.61 -19.48 13.80
CA LYS A 182 2.64 -20.48 13.34
C LYS A 182 2.12 -21.20 14.57
N ALA A 183 0.81 -21.10 14.83
CA ALA A 183 0.17 -21.97 15.78
C ALA A 183 0.55 -23.40 15.39
N VAL A 184 1.25 -24.10 16.28
CA VAL A 184 1.46 -25.53 16.14
C VAL A 184 0.06 -26.13 16.12
N LEU A 185 -0.39 -26.54 14.93
CA LEU A 185 -1.60 -27.33 14.81
C LEU A 185 -1.24 -28.70 15.36
N ASP A 186 -1.57 -28.91 16.63
CA ASP A 186 -1.57 -30.24 17.23
C ASP A 186 -2.58 -31.09 16.45
N TYR A 187 -2.07 -32.03 15.65
CA TYR A 187 -2.85 -33.11 15.03
C TYR A 187 -3.04 -34.25 16.01
#